data_AF-A0A7J8B3E8-F1
#
_entry.id   AF-A0A7J8B3E8-F1
#
_cell.length_a   1.000
_cell.length_b   1.000
_cell.length_c   1.000
_cell.angle_alpha   90.00
_cell.angle_beta   90.00
_cell.angle_gamma   90.00
#
_symmetry.space_group_name_H-M   'P 1'
#
loop_
_entity.id
_entity.type
_entity.pdbx_description
1 polymer ?
#
loop_
_entity_poly.entity_id
_entity_poly.type
_entity_poly.pdbx_seq_one_letter_code
_entity_poly.pdbx_strand_id
1 'polypeptide(L)'
;MAAPEVLEADLPRAVALLKNLQEQVMAVTAQIQALTKKVQDGAYPTEKGLSLLEVKDQLLLMYLMDLSHLILDKASGGSLQGHAAVLRLVEIRTVLEKLRPLDQKLKYQIDKLVKTAVTGSLSENDPLRFKPHPSNMMSKLSSEDEEDEAEEGQAGASGKKSAKGAVKKYVPPRLVPVHYDETEAEREKKRLERAKKRALSSSVIRELKEQYSDAPEEIRDARHPHVTRQSQEDQHRINYEESMMVRLSVSKREKGRRKRADVMSSQLHSLTHFSDISALTGGAPHLDEDQNPIKKRKKIPKKGRKKKGQ
;
A
#
# COMPACT_ATOMS: atom_id res chain seq x y z
N MET A 1 -7.83 31.92 -60.39
CA MET A 1 -8.28 30.82 -61.26
C MET A 1 -7.18 29.77 -61.25
N ALA A 2 -7.47 28.55 -60.79
CA ALA A 2 -6.51 27.46 -60.85
C ALA A 2 -6.19 27.14 -62.32
N ALA A 3 -4.92 26.84 -62.63
CA ALA A 3 -4.51 26.52 -64.00
C ALA A 3 -5.25 25.27 -64.49
N PRO A 4 -5.76 25.25 -65.74
CA PRO A 4 -6.58 24.16 -66.28
C PRO A 4 -5.88 22.79 -66.23
N GLU A 5 -4.56 22.76 -66.35
CA GLU A 5 -3.74 21.54 -66.23
C GLU A 5 -3.80 20.89 -64.84
N VAL A 6 -3.96 21.68 -63.78
CA VAL A 6 -4.07 21.16 -62.40
C VAL A 6 -5.44 20.51 -62.19
N LEU A 7 -6.49 21.09 -62.78
CA LEU A 7 -7.83 20.54 -62.72
C LEU A 7 -7.94 19.19 -63.44
N GLU A 8 -7.29 19.04 -64.59
CA GLU A 8 -7.28 17.77 -65.34
C GLU A 8 -6.55 16.64 -64.60
N ALA A 9 -5.47 16.97 -63.87
CA ALA A 9 -4.74 15.99 -63.06
C ALA A 9 -5.50 15.59 -61.77
N ASP A 10 -6.17 16.54 -61.12
CA ASP A 10 -6.83 16.31 -59.82
C ASP A 10 -8.21 15.66 -59.94
N LEU A 11 -8.92 15.85 -61.06
CA LEU A 11 -10.26 15.28 -61.31
C LEU A 11 -10.34 13.76 -61.13
N PRO A 12 -9.50 12.93 -61.77
CA PRO A 12 -9.57 11.48 -61.60
C PRO A 12 -9.26 11.05 -60.16
N ARG A 13 -8.34 11.76 -59.48
CA ARG A 13 -8.00 11.51 -58.09
C ARG A 13 -9.16 11.85 -57.14
N ALA A 14 -9.84 12.98 -57.37
CA ALA A 14 -11.02 13.37 -56.61
C ALA A 14 -12.16 12.35 -56.76
N VAL A 15 -12.43 11.89 -57.99
CA VAL A 15 -13.44 10.86 -58.26
C VAL A 15 -13.11 9.55 -57.56
N ALA A 16 -11.84 9.12 -57.57
CA ALA A 16 -11.41 7.92 -56.86
C ALA A 16 -11.60 8.04 -55.33
N LEU A 17 -11.26 9.20 -54.75
CA LEU A 17 -11.44 9.48 -53.33
C LEU A 17 -12.92 9.52 -52.92
N LEU A 18 -13.80 10.09 -53.75
CA LEU A 18 -15.24 10.12 -53.49
C LEU A 18 -15.86 8.73 -53.52
N LYS A 19 -15.44 7.86 -54.46
CA LYS A 19 -15.88 6.46 -54.50
C LYS A 19 -15.42 5.71 -53.24
N ASN A 20 -14.16 5.88 -52.84
CA ASN A 20 -13.64 5.28 -51.63
C ASN A 20 -14.40 5.76 -50.38
N LEU A 21 -14.68 7.06 -50.30
CA LEU A 21 -15.49 7.62 -49.21
C LEU A 21 -16.88 7.01 -49.17
N GLN A 22 -17.55 6.85 -50.32
CA GLN A 22 -18.85 6.21 -50.40
C GLN A 22 -18.81 4.76 -49.89
N GLU A 23 -17.82 3.98 -50.32
CA GLU A 23 -17.62 2.61 -49.84
C GLU A 23 -17.40 2.55 -48.31
N GLN A 24 -16.57 3.45 -47.78
CA GLN A 24 -16.33 3.54 -46.33
C GLN A 24 -17.59 3.92 -45.56
N VAL A 25 -18.35 4.91 -46.03
CA VAL A 25 -19.61 5.33 -45.38
C VAL A 25 -20.63 4.19 -45.38
N MET A 26 -20.74 3.44 -46.48
CA MET A 26 -21.61 2.27 -46.54
C MET A 26 -21.18 1.18 -45.56
N ALA A 27 -19.88 0.87 -45.49
CA ALA A 27 -19.34 -0.13 -44.57
C ALA A 27 -19.56 0.25 -43.10
N VAL A 28 -19.29 1.51 -42.73
CA VAL A 28 -19.49 2.01 -41.36
C VAL A 28 -20.98 2.01 -41.00
N THR A 29 -21.85 2.41 -41.92
CA THR A 29 -23.31 2.42 -41.69
C THR A 29 -23.85 1.01 -41.48
N ALA A 30 -23.39 0.03 -42.26
CA ALA A 30 -23.76 -1.37 -42.08
C ALA A 30 -23.31 -1.92 -40.72
N GLN A 31 -22.10 -1.58 -40.27
CA GLN A 31 -21.59 -1.97 -38.95
C GLN A 31 -22.40 -1.35 -37.81
N ILE A 32 -22.71 -0.06 -37.90
CA ILE A 32 -23.55 0.64 -36.90
C ILE A 32 -24.94 0.01 -36.85
N GLN A 33 -25.57 -0.24 -37.99
CA GLN A 33 -26.88 -0.90 -38.03
C GLN A 33 -26.86 -2.30 -37.39
N ALA A 34 -25.80 -3.09 -37.61
CA ALA A 34 -25.64 -4.38 -36.98
C ALA A 34 -25.46 -4.27 -35.45
N LEU A 35 -24.70 -3.28 -34.98
CA LEU A 35 -24.52 -3.01 -33.55
C LEU A 35 -25.82 -2.53 -32.90
N THR A 36 -26.55 -1.61 -33.53
CA THR A 36 -27.84 -1.10 -33.03
C THR A 36 -28.85 -2.22 -32.85
N LYS A 37 -28.95 -3.16 -33.80
CA LYS A 37 -29.81 -4.36 -33.66
C LYS A 37 -29.44 -5.18 -32.43
N LYS A 38 -28.15 -5.50 -32.25
CA LYS A 38 -27.67 -6.24 -31.07
C LYS A 38 -27.96 -5.54 -29.74
N VAL A 39 -27.91 -4.21 -29.72
CA VAL A 39 -28.26 -3.41 -28.53
C VAL A 39 -29.76 -3.46 -28.28
N GLN A 40 -30.60 -3.33 -29.31
CA GLN A 40 -32.06 -3.46 -29.20
C GLN A 40 -32.49 -4.85 -28.73
N ASP A 41 -31.78 -5.89 -29.19
CA ASP A 41 -31.98 -7.28 -28.78
C ASP A 41 -31.48 -7.56 -27.35
N GLY A 42 -30.92 -6.56 -26.66
CA GLY A 42 -30.42 -6.70 -25.29
C GLY A 42 -29.15 -7.56 -25.17
N ALA A 43 -28.45 -7.83 -26.27
CA ALA A 43 -27.26 -8.69 -26.27
C ALA A 43 -26.07 -8.09 -25.50
N TYR A 44 -26.08 -6.76 -25.28
CA TYR A 44 -25.06 -6.04 -24.53
C TYR A 44 -25.69 -5.29 -23.35
N PRO A 45 -25.50 -5.77 -22.10
CA PRO A 45 -25.96 -5.05 -20.92
C PRO A 45 -25.10 -3.80 -20.70
N THR A 46 -25.65 -2.62 -20.96
CA THR A 46 -24.96 -1.32 -20.85
C THR A 46 -25.02 -0.70 -19.45
N GLU A 47 -25.80 -1.28 -18.52
CA GLU A 47 -26.08 -0.69 -17.19
C GLU A 47 -24.84 -0.55 -16.29
N LYS A 48 -23.80 -1.37 -16.50
CA LYS A 48 -22.59 -1.42 -15.63
C LYS A 48 -21.32 -1.21 -16.44
N GLY A 49 -21.20 -0.03 -17.04
CA GLY A 49 -20.01 0.41 -17.77
C GLY A 49 -19.01 1.23 -16.94
N LEU A 50 -17.82 1.44 -17.49
CA LEU A 50 -16.88 2.44 -16.98
C LEU A 50 -17.35 3.83 -17.46
N SER A 51 -17.87 4.65 -16.54
CA SER A 51 -18.39 6.00 -16.86
C SER A 51 -17.38 6.91 -17.57
N LEU A 52 -16.08 6.75 -17.27
CA LEU A 52 -15.02 7.49 -17.96
C LEU A 52 -14.98 7.19 -19.46
N LEU A 53 -15.18 5.93 -19.84
CA LEU A 53 -15.13 5.50 -21.24
C LEU A 53 -16.32 6.08 -22.01
N GLU A 54 -17.50 6.11 -21.39
CA GLU A 54 -18.70 6.74 -21.96
C GLU A 54 -18.48 8.23 -22.25
N VAL A 55 -17.95 8.98 -21.27
CA VAL A 55 -17.63 10.41 -21.48
C VAL A 55 -16.62 10.59 -22.60
N LYS A 56 -15.59 9.72 -22.66
CA LYS A 56 -14.57 9.77 -23.71
C LYS A 56 -15.16 9.51 -25.10
N ASP A 57 -16.05 8.53 -25.22
CA ASP A 57 -16.72 8.21 -26.48
C ASP A 57 -17.66 9.34 -26.92
N GLN A 58 -18.39 9.96 -25.99
CA GLN A 58 -19.20 11.15 -26.26
C GLN A 58 -18.34 12.33 -26.74
N LEU A 59 -17.19 12.58 -26.10
CA LEU A 59 -16.26 13.64 -26.53
C LEU A 59 -15.68 13.36 -27.92
N LEU A 60 -15.32 12.11 -28.21
CA LEU A 60 -14.85 11.70 -29.54
C LEU A 60 -15.93 11.87 -30.60
N LEU A 61 -17.19 11.55 -30.28
CA LEU A 61 -18.32 11.78 -31.18
C LEU A 61 -18.52 13.27 -31.46
N MET A 62 -18.54 14.11 -30.43
CA MET A 62 -18.63 15.57 -30.59
C MET A 62 -17.48 16.11 -31.43
N TYR A 63 -16.26 15.60 -31.23
CA TYR A 63 -15.09 15.97 -32.03
C TYR A 63 -15.30 15.65 -33.52
N LEU A 64 -15.79 14.44 -33.84
CA LEU A 64 -16.06 14.05 -35.23
C LEU A 64 -17.19 14.87 -35.85
N MET A 65 -18.24 15.20 -35.08
CA MET A 65 -19.33 16.05 -35.55
C MET A 65 -18.83 17.46 -35.91
N ASP A 66 -18.10 18.12 -35.01
CA ASP A 66 -17.54 19.46 -35.26
C ASP A 66 -16.54 19.45 -36.42
N LEU A 67 -15.72 18.40 -36.52
CA LEU A 67 -14.78 18.24 -37.63
C LEU A 67 -15.51 18.07 -38.97
N SER A 68 -16.54 17.23 -39.02
CA SER A 68 -17.34 17.00 -40.23
C SER A 68 -18.05 18.27 -40.69
N HIS A 69 -18.53 19.08 -39.75
CA HIS A 69 -19.15 20.36 -40.04
C HIS A 69 -18.14 21.35 -40.65
N LEU A 70 -16.93 21.45 -40.10
CA LEU A 70 -15.88 22.29 -40.68
C LEU A 70 -15.43 21.82 -42.06
N ILE A 71 -15.38 20.51 -42.30
CA ILE A 71 -15.07 19.97 -43.63
C ILE A 71 -16.15 20.35 -44.63
N LEU A 72 -17.43 20.25 -44.24
CA LEU A 72 -18.56 20.65 -45.08
C LEU A 72 -18.50 22.14 -45.42
N ASP A 73 -18.26 23.00 -44.42
CA ASP A 73 -18.17 24.46 -44.62
C ASP A 73 -16.99 24.83 -45.53
N LYS A 74 -15.86 24.13 -45.38
CA LYS A 74 -14.70 24.33 -46.26
C LYS A 74 -14.99 23.85 -47.68
N ALA A 75 -15.70 22.74 -47.83
CA ALA A 75 -16.07 22.18 -49.14
C ALA A 75 -17.12 23.04 -49.87
N SER A 76 -17.99 23.74 -49.13
CA SER A 76 -18.94 24.71 -49.70
C SER A 76 -18.32 26.08 -50.01
N GLY A 77 -17.04 26.29 -49.69
CA GLY A 77 -16.30 27.52 -49.94
C GLY A 77 -16.43 28.58 -48.85
N GLY A 78 -16.96 28.22 -47.67
CA GLY A 78 -17.04 29.09 -46.51
C GLY A 78 -15.68 29.39 -45.87
N SER A 79 -15.57 30.56 -45.23
CA SER A 79 -14.39 30.91 -44.43
C SER A 79 -14.44 30.20 -43.08
N LEU A 80 -13.31 29.65 -42.65
CA LEU A 80 -13.14 29.00 -41.34
C LEU A 80 -12.77 29.99 -40.22
N GLN A 81 -12.58 31.27 -40.56
CA GLN A 81 -12.09 32.28 -39.63
C GLN A 81 -13.20 32.67 -38.64
N GLY A 82 -12.93 32.47 -37.34
CA GLY A 82 -13.89 32.79 -36.27
C GLY A 82 -15.01 31.77 -36.09
N HIS A 83 -14.94 30.59 -36.72
CA HIS A 83 -15.98 29.57 -36.59
C HIS A 83 -16.01 28.97 -35.17
N ALA A 84 -17.17 28.99 -34.52
CA ALA A 84 -17.32 28.47 -33.15
C ALA A 84 -16.91 26.99 -33.02
N ALA A 85 -17.06 26.20 -34.09
CA ALA A 85 -16.64 24.79 -34.10
C ALA A 85 -15.12 24.62 -33.91
N VAL A 86 -14.30 25.59 -34.35
CA VAL A 86 -12.84 25.55 -34.12
C VAL A 86 -12.53 25.69 -32.63
N LEU A 87 -13.21 26.60 -31.94
CA LEU A 87 -13.04 26.77 -30.49
C LEU A 87 -13.47 25.51 -29.72
N ARG A 88 -14.61 24.92 -30.10
CA ARG A 88 -15.09 23.65 -29.52
C ARG A 88 -14.10 22.50 -29.75
N LEU A 89 -13.49 22.39 -30.94
CA LEU A 89 -12.48 21.38 -31.21
C LEU A 89 -11.23 21.55 -30.33
N VAL A 90 -10.79 22.78 -30.10
CA VAL A 90 -9.67 23.07 -29.19
C VAL A 90 -10.06 22.69 -27.76
N GLU A 91 -11.26 23.07 -27.32
CA GLU A 91 -11.79 22.70 -25.99
C GLU A 91 -11.81 21.17 -25.81
N ILE A 92 -12.47 20.44 -26.71
CA ILE A 92 -12.55 18.97 -26.67
C ILE A 92 -11.14 18.35 -26.67
N ARG A 93 -10.21 18.87 -27.48
CA ARG A 93 -8.82 18.39 -27.50
C ARG A 93 -8.14 18.61 -26.16
N THR A 94 -8.29 19.78 -25.54
CA THR A 94 -7.71 20.04 -24.21
C THR A 94 -8.29 19.11 -23.15
N VAL A 95 -9.60 18.85 -23.18
CA VAL A 95 -10.25 17.90 -22.28
C VAL A 95 -9.68 16.49 -22.47
N LEU A 96 -9.58 16.01 -23.71
CA LEU A 96 -8.96 14.70 -24.01
C LEU A 96 -7.51 14.60 -23.54
N GLU A 97 -6.73 15.67 -23.62
CA GLU A 97 -5.36 15.72 -23.08
C GLU A 97 -5.33 15.61 -21.56
N LYS A 98 -6.25 16.28 -20.87
CA LYS A 98 -6.39 16.21 -19.40
C LYS A 98 -6.92 14.85 -18.92
N LEU A 99 -7.64 14.11 -19.76
CA LEU A 99 -8.11 12.75 -19.45
C LEU A 99 -6.99 11.70 -19.54
N ARG A 100 -5.88 11.93 -20.26
CA ARG A 100 -4.81 10.93 -20.46
C ARG A 100 -4.24 10.33 -19.16
N PRO A 101 -3.96 11.10 -18.09
CA PRO A 101 -3.46 10.52 -16.85
C PRO A 101 -4.49 9.60 -16.16
N LEU A 102 -5.79 9.86 -16.34
CA LEU A 102 -6.85 9.00 -15.82
C LEU A 102 -6.92 7.70 -16.62
N ASP A 103 -6.81 7.77 -17.95
CA ASP A 103 -6.71 6.60 -18.81
C ASP A 103 -5.53 5.70 -18.41
N GLN A 104 -4.36 6.30 -18.12
CA GLN A 104 -3.19 5.53 -17.67
C GLN A 104 -3.44 4.82 -16.34
N LYS A 105 -4.11 5.47 -15.39
CA LYS A 105 -4.47 4.86 -14.10
C LYS A 105 -5.49 3.73 -14.24
N LEU A 106 -6.44 3.86 -15.17
CA LEU A 106 -7.48 2.86 -15.41
C LEU A 106 -7.08 1.79 -16.43
N LYS A 107 -5.96 1.95 -17.15
CA LYS A 107 -5.47 1.01 -18.17
C LYS A 107 -5.49 -0.43 -17.68
N TYR A 108 -4.97 -0.69 -16.47
CA TYR A 108 -4.99 -2.05 -15.91
C TYR A 108 -6.41 -2.60 -15.74
N GLN A 109 -7.35 -1.77 -15.28
CA GLN A 109 -8.74 -2.19 -15.07
C GLN A 109 -9.44 -2.46 -16.40
N ILE A 110 -9.22 -1.60 -17.40
CA ILE A 110 -9.73 -1.77 -18.76
C ILE A 110 -9.16 -3.05 -19.37
N ASP A 111 -7.84 -3.22 -19.35
CA ASP A 111 -7.16 -4.41 -19.90
C ASP A 111 -7.63 -5.68 -19.19
N LYS A 112 -7.86 -5.62 -17.88
CA LYS A 112 -8.40 -6.74 -17.10
C LYS A 112 -9.82 -7.08 -17.54
N LEU A 113 -10.71 -6.09 -17.68
CA LEU A 113 -12.09 -6.31 -18.11
C LEU A 113 -12.15 -6.88 -19.54
N VAL A 114 -11.35 -6.34 -20.44
CA VAL A 114 -11.23 -6.85 -21.82
C VAL A 114 -10.73 -8.29 -21.83
N LYS A 115 -9.68 -8.60 -21.05
CA LYS A 115 -9.21 -9.98 -20.92
C LYS A 115 -10.29 -10.89 -20.38
N THR A 116 -10.99 -10.52 -19.31
CA THR A 116 -12.07 -11.34 -18.76
C THR A 116 -13.22 -11.57 -19.74
N ALA A 117 -13.56 -10.57 -20.57
CA ALA A 117 -14.60 -10.71 -21.58
C ALA A 117 -14.18 -11.67 -22.71
N VAL A 118 -12.89 -11.69 -23.08
CA VAL A 118 -12.36 -12.56 -24.13
C VAL A 118 -12.10 -13.99 -23.64
N THR A 119 -11.52 -14.15 -22.44
CA THR A 119 -11.09 -15.47 -21.92
C THR A 119 -12.08 -16.12 -20.97
N GLY A 120 -13.16 -15.42 -20.57
CA GLY A 120 -14.17 -15.94 -19.64
C GLY A 120 -13.69 -16.23 -18.22
N SER A 121 -12.41 -16.00 -17.90
CA SER A 121 -11.82 -16.20 -16.57
C SER A 121 -10.77 -15.13 -16.24
N LEU A 122 -10.63 -14.80 -14.95
CA LEU A 122 -9.53 -13.97 -14.47
C LEU A 122 -8.24 -14.80 -14.48
N SER A 123 -7.19 -14.27 -15.12
CA SER A 123 -5.86 -14.91 -15.15
C SER A 123 -5.39 -15.32 -13.74
N GLU A 124 -4.83 -16.52 -13.61
CA GLU A 124 -4.34 -17.06 -12.32
C GLU A 124 -3.29 -16.18 -11.64
N ASN A 125 -2.57 -15.37 -12.43
CA ASN A 125 -1.49 -14.49 -12.00
C ASN A 125 -1.92 -13.04 -11.68
N ASP A 126 -3.19 -12.79 -11.33
CA ASP A 126 -3.64 -11.44 -10.94
C ASP A 126 -3.30 -11.13 -9.46
N PRO A 127 -2.36 -10.20 -9.18
CA PRO A 127 -1.98 -9.84 -7.80
C PRO A 127 -3.11 -9.22 -6.99
N LEU A 128 -4.20 -8.75 -7.63
CA LEU A 128 -5.39 -8.20 -6.98
C LEU A 128 -6.48 -9.26 -6.67
N ARG A 129 -6.25 -10.54 -7.01
CA ARG A 129 -7.16 -11.64 -6.66
C ARG A 129 -7.21 -11.91 -5.16
N PHE A 130 -6.17 -11.52 -4.41
CA PHE A 130 -6.08 -11.67 -2.96
C PHE A 130 -6.74 -10.53 -2.17
N LYS A 131 -7.77 -9.88 -2.73
CA LYS A 131 -8.59 -8.96 -1.95
C LYS A 131 -9.43 -9.76 -0.95
N PRO A 132 -9.58 -9.30 0.31
CA PRO A 132 -10.50 -9.94 1.24
C PRO A 132 -11.91 -9.96 0.63
N HIS A 133 -12.51 -11.13 0.52
CA HIS A 133 -13.92 -11.30 0.15
C HIS A 133 -14.76 -11.22 1.44
N PRO A 134 -15.39 -10.08 1.76
CA PRO A 134 -16.16 -9.94 3.00
C PRO A 134 -17.38 -10.89 3.04
N SER A 135 -17.88 -11.31 1.88
CA SER A 135 -18.94 -12.31 1.74
C SER A 135 -18.57 -13.66 2.37
N ASN A 136 -17.31 -14.08 2.29
CA ASN A 136 -16.84 -15.36 2.85
C ASN A 136 -16.68 -15.33 4.38
N MET A 137 -16.74 -14.16 5.01
CA MET A 137 -16.76 -14.05 6.47
C MET A 137 -18.18 -14.11 7.04
N MET A 138 -19.19 -13.72 6.26
CA MET A 138 -20.59 -13.71 6.71
C MET A 138 -21.19 -15.12 6.83
N SER A 139 -20.76 -16.09 6.01
CA SER A 139 -21.27 -17.46 6.09
C SER A 139 -20.77 -18.24 7.31
N LYS A 140 -19.60 -17.89 7.86
CA LYS A 140 -19.04 -18.56 9.06
C LYS A 140 -19.64 -18.06 10.37
N LEU A 141 -20.32 -16.92 10.38
CA LEU A 141 -20.96 -16.39 11.58
C LEU A 141 -22.40 -16.90 11.78
N SER A 142 -22.94 -17.63 10.80
CA SER A 142 -24.32 -18.13 10.80
C SER A 142 -24.44 -19.64 11.03
N SER A 143 -23.32 -20.32 11.34
CA SER A 143 -23.25 -21.79 11.50
C SER A 143 -22.70 -22.22 12.87
N GLU A 144 -22.95 -21.44 13.92
CA GLU A 144 -22.48 -21.73 15.29
C GLU A 144 -23.61 -22.18 16.25
N ASP A 145 -24.80 -22.50 15.74
CA ASP A 145 -25.87 -23.14 16.52
C ASP A 145 -26.29 -24.45 15.85
N GLU A 146 -25.65 -25.55 16.24
CA GLU A 146 -26.27 -26.89 16.36
C GLU A 146 -25.26 -27.79 17.10
N GLU A 147 -25.44 -27.82 18.42
CA GLU A 147 -24.93 -28.86 19.33
C GLU A 147 -25.56 -30.21 18.96
N ASP A 148 -24.80 -31.31 19.04
CA ASP A 148 -25.38 -32.54 19.60
C ASP A 148 -24.29 -33.51 20.09
N GLU A 149 -24.57 -34.02 21.29
CA GLU A 149 -23.71 -34.85 22.12
C GLU A 149 -23.77 -36.34 21.75
N ALA A 150 -22.67 -37.05 22.01
CA ALA A 150 -22.70 -38.47 22.37
C ALA A 150 -21.41 -38.85 23.12
N GLU A 151 -21.47 -38.86 24.46
CA GLU A 151 -20.61 -39.67 25.32
C GLU A 151 -21.22 -41.07 25.53
N GLU A 152 -20.42 -42.12 25.39
CA GLU A 152 -20.33 -43.34 26.23
C GLU A 152 -19.10 -44.11 25.69
N GLY A 153 -18.22 -44.78 26.42
CA GLY A 153 -18.06 -45.14 27.82
C GLY A 153 -17.14 -46.38 27.85
N GLN A 154 -16.05 -46.36 28.64
CA GLN A 154 -15.54 -47.50 29.45
C GLN A 154 -14.10 -47.28 29.93
N ALA A 155 -13.95 -47.36 31.25
CA ALA A 155 -12.68 -47.45 31.97
C ALA A 155 -12.28 -48.93 32.14
N GLY A 156 -10.98 -49.23 32.03
CA GLY A 156 -10.45 -50.56 32.34
C GLY A 156 -8.96 -50.75 32.08
N ALA A 157 -8.15 -50.49 33.11
CA ALA A 157 -6.88 -51.14 33.50
C ALA A 157 -5.78 -51.49 32.46
N SER A 158 -4.62 -50.85 32.72
CA SER A 158 -3.24 -51.38 32.74
C SER A 158 -2.61 -52.09 31.52
N GLY A 159 -1.40 -51.61 31.17
CA GLY A 159 -0.36 -52.48 30.61
C GLY A 159 0.16 -52.14 29.21
N LYS A 160 0.97 -51.08 29.12
CA LYS A 160 2.21 -50.99 28.33
C LYS A 160 2.20 -51.65 26.92
N LYS A 161 2.09 -50.85 25.86
CA LYS A 161 2.98 -50.89 24.68
C LYS A 161 2.77 -49.69 23.75
N SER A 162 3.90 -49.20 23.27
CA SER A 162 4.17 -48.25 22.18
C SER A 162 3.10 -48.07 21.10
N ALA A 163 2.72 -46.81 20.82
CA ALA A 163 2.40 -46.35 19.47
C ALA A 163 2.54 -44.81 19.35
N LYS A 164 3.05 -44.38 18.21
CA LYS A 164 3.24 -42.99 17.76
C LYS A 164 1.90 -42.22 17.75
N GLY A 165 1.93 -40.91 18.01
CA GLY A 165 0.81 -40.04 17.56
C GLY A 165 0.48 -38.78 18.38
N ALA A 166 1.11 -38.51 19.53
CA ALA A 166 0.85 -37.27 20.26
C ALA A 166 1.94 -36.22 19.96
N VAL A 167 1.55 -35.12 19.31
CA VAL A 167 2.40 -33.93 19.13
C VAL A 167 2.82 -33.44 20.53
N LYS A 168 4.06 -33.71 20.93
CA LYS A 168 4.62 -33.22 22.18
C LYS A 168 4.74 -31.70 22.06
N LYS A 169 3.80 -30.98 22.67
CA LYS A 169 3.84 -29.51 22.81
C LYS A 169 5.15 -29.14 23.49
N TYR A 170 6.04 -28.46 22.76
CA TYR A 170 7.29 -27.98 23.34
C TYR A 170 6.97 -26.96 24.43
N VAL A 171 7.32 -27.30 25.68
CA VAL A 171 7.24 -26.39 26.82
C VAL A 171 8.66 -25.92 27.10
N PRO A 172 8.99 -24.64 26.79
CA PRO A 172 10.29 -24.10 27.10
C PRO A 172 10.58 -24.24 28.61
N PRO A 173 11.77 -24.70 29.00
CA PRO A 173 12.12 -24.85 30.40
C PRO A 173 12.03 -23.48 31.09
N ARG A 174 11.35 -23.45 32.24
CA ARG A 174 11.26 -22.24 33.05
C ARG A 174 12.59 -22.04 33.76
N LEU A 175 13.42 -21.14 33.25
CA LEU A 175 14.64 -20.71 33.94
C LEU A 175 14.24 -19.93 35.20
N VAL A 176 14.51 -20.52 36.36
CA VAL A 176 14.47 -19.83 37.65
C VAL A 176 15.69 -18.90 37.70
N PRO A 177 15.56 -17.63 38.08
CA PRO A 177 16.70 -16.74 38.24
C PRO A 177 17.71 -17.36 39.20
N VAL A 178 18.88 -17.71 38.67
CA VAL A 178 20.04 -18.11 39.47
C VAL A 178 20.68 -16.81 39.95
N HIS A 179 20.81 -16.65 41.27
CA HIS A 179 21.54 -15.54 41.85
C HIS A 179 23.03 -15.68 41.49
N TYR A 180 23.57 -14.69 40.81
CA TYR A 180 25.01 -14.53 40.65
C TYR A 180 25.52 -13.71 41.84
N ASP A 181 26.45 -14.28 42.60
CA ASP A 181 27.19 -13.59 43.65
C ASP A 181 28.22 -12.65 43.02
N GLU A 182 27.74 -11.68 42.24
CA GLU A 182 28.56 -10.55 41.81
C GLU A 182 28.93 -9.77 43.09
N THR A 183 30.23 -9.62 43.35
CA THR A 183 30.70 -8.77 44.44
C THR A 183 30.21 -7.34 44.23
N GLU A 184 29.93 -6.60 45.31
CA GLU A 184 29.43 -5.22 45.22
C GLU A 184 30.35 -4.34 44.34
N ALA A 185 31.66 -4.57 44.43
CA ALA A 185 32.67 -3.92 43.59
C ALA A 185 32.54 -4.23 42.10
N GLU A 186 32.18 -5.46 41.70
CA GLU A 186 31.95 -5.80 40.29
C GLU A 186 30.66 -5.17 39.75
N ARG A 187 29.61 -5.09 40.58
CA ARG A 187 28.37 -4.39 40.23
C ARG A 187 28.62 -2.92 39.98
N GLU A 188 29.40 -2.27 40.84
CA GLU A 188 29.78 -0.87 40.68
C GLU A 188 30.64 -0.64 39.43
N LYS A 189 31.66 -1.47 39.18
CA LYS A 189 32.47 -1.41 37.96
C LYS A 189 31.62 -1.55 36.71
N LYS A 190 30.71 -2.54 36.67
CA LYS A 190 29.78 -2.76 35.55
C LYS A 190 28.83 -1.58 35.35
N ARG A 191 28.40 -0.93 36.43
CA ARG A 191 27.55 0.28 36.39
C ARG A 191 28.32 1.48 35.84
N LEU A 192 29.57 1.66 36.27
CA LEU A 192 30.48 2.69 35.75
C LEU A 192 30.83 2.46 34.28
N GLU A 193 31.09 1.22 33.85
CA GLU A 193 31.33 0.90 32.45
C GLU A 193 30.12 1.19 31.56
N ARG A 194 28.91 0.86 32.03
CA ARG A 194 27.66 1.22 31.33
C ARG A 194 27.47 2.72 31.24
N ALA A 195 27.77 3.46 32.31
CA ALA A 195 27.71 4.92 32.32
C ALA A 195 28.73 5.52 31.34
N LYS A 196 29.96 5.01 31.31
CA LYS A 196 31.00 5.40 30.33
C LYS A 196 30.56 5.12 28.90
N LYS A 197 30.02 3.93 28.61
CA LYS A 197 29.49 3.58 27.27
C LYS A 197 28.34 4.51 26.87
N ARG A 198 27.45 4.84 27.81
CA ARG A 198 26.34 5.78 27.58
C ARG A 198 26.85 7.20 27.29
N ALA A 199 27.82 7.67 28.06
CA ALA A 199 28.48 8.96 27.85
C ALA A 199 29.20 9.03 26.50
N LEU A 200 29.89 7.96 26.09
CA LEU A 200 30.52 7.86 24.76
C LEU A 200 29.49 7.82 23.62
N SER A 201 28.31 7.26 23.86
CA SER A 201 27.19 7.27 22.90
C SER A 201 26.34 8.54 22.92
N SER A 202 26.71 9.53 23.74
CA SER A 202 26.01 10.83 23.79
C SER A 202 26.13 11.56 22.46
N SER A 203 25.15 12.40 22.14
CA SER A 203 25.15 13.22 20.92
C SER A 203 26.40 14.10 20.83
N VAL A 204 26.76 14.78 21.93
CA VAL A 204 27.90 15.69 22.02
C VAL A 204 29.23 14.96 21.77
N ILE A 205 29.47 13.84 22.46
CA ILE A 205 30.74 13.10 22.29
C ILE A 205 30.84 12.45 20.92
N ARG A 206 29.70 12.00 20.37
CA ARG A 206 29.66 11.43 19.02
C ARG A 206 29.96 12.46 17.94
N GLU A 207 29.37 13.66 18.03
CA GLU A 207 29.62 14.75 17.08
C GLU A 207 31.09 15.21 17.14
N LEU A 208 31.66 15.34 18.34
CA LEU A 208 33.09 15.60 18.50
C LEU A 208 33.94 14.50 17.85
N LYS A 209 33.59 13.23 18.07
CA LYS A 209 34.31 12.11 17.45
C LYS A 209 34.25 12.16 15.92
N GLU A 210 33.09 12.50 15.35
CA GLU A 210 32.89 12.61 13.91
C GLU A 210 33.72 13.76 13.31
N GLN A 211 33.80 14.92 13.98
CA GLN A 211 34.60 16.06 13.54
C GLN A 211 36.11 15.79 13.50
N TYR A 212 36.63 14.97 14.42
CA TYR A 212 38.04 14.60 14.47
C TYR A 212 38.36 13.29 13.74
N SER A 213 37.38 12.63 13.13
CA SER A 213 37.59 11.41 12.37
C SER A 213 37.68 11.69 10.86
N ASP A 214 38.71 11.16 10.20
CA ASP A 214 38.83 11.18 8.73
C ASP A 214 37.94 10.11 8.04
N ALA A 215 37.06 9.44 8.79
CA ALA A 215 36.19 8.40 8.26
C ALA A 215 35.00 9.04 7.51
N PRO A 216 34.64 8.54 6.32
CA PRO A 216 33.51 9.10 5.56
C PRO A 216 32.18 8.87 6.27
N GLU A 217 31.31 9.88 6.25
CA GLU A 217 29.95 9.80 6.80
C GLU A 217 29.00 9.08 5.83
N GLU A 218 28.21 8.12 6.33
CA GLU A 218 27.16 7.46 5.56
C GLU A 218 25.90 8.33 5.49
N ILE A 219 25.76 9.11 4.41
CA ILE A 219 24.53 9.87 4.11
C ILE A 219 23.51 8.91 3.48
N ARG A 220 22.33 8.76 4.11
CA ARG A 220 21.21 7.96 3.58
C ARG A 220 20.05 8.86 3.12
N ASP A 221 19.49 8.58 1.94
CA ASP A 221 18.43 9.39 1.30
C ASP A 221 17.04 9.34 1.97
N ALA A 222 16.87 8.59 3.06
CA ALA A 222 15.59 8.46 3.76
C ALA A 222 15.56 9.30 5.06
N ARG A 223 14.74 10.36 5.02
CA ARG A 223 14.41 11.33 6.08
C ARG A 223 14.44 10.76 7.51
N HIS A 224 15.45 11.18 8.28
CA HIS A 224 15.42 11.78 9.62
C HIS A 224 16.77 11.50 10.31
N PRO A 225 17.61 12.54 10.57
CA PRO A 225 18.93 12.35 11.19
C PRO A 225 18.90 11.87 12.66
N HIS A 226 17.70 11.63 13.23
CA HIS A 226 17.54 11.31 14.65
C HIS A 226 17.04 9.88 14.97
N VAL A 227 17.14 8.99 13.99
CA VAL A 227 16.69 7.58 14.09
C VAL A 227 17.86 6.67 14.48
N THR A 228 18.95 7.13 15.10
CA THR A 228 20.14 6.27 15.29
C THR A 228 19.90 5.08 16.22
N ARG A 229 19.14 5.26 17.31
CA ARG A 229 18.77 4.15 18.20
C ARG A 229 17.73 3.21 17.61
N GLN A 230 16.74 3.75 16.90
CA GLN A 230 15.71 2.95 16.24
C GLN A 230 16.29 2.22 15.01
N SER A 231 17.26 2.82 14.34
CA SER A 231 18.03 2.24 13.24
C SER A 231 18.81 1.01 13.71
N GLN A 232 19.39 1.02 14.91
CA GLN A 232 20.04 -0.18 15.46
C GLN A 232 19.05 -1.32 15.72
N GLU A 233 17.87 -1.02 16.27
CA GLU A 233 16.82 -2.02 16.50
C GLU A 233 16.28 -2.58 15.17
N ASP A 234 16.10 -1.71 14.18
CA ASP A 234 15.71 -2.08 12.81
C ASP A 234 16.78 -2.90 12.10
N GLN A 235 18.05 -2.53 12.20
CA GLN A 235 19.19 -3.27 11.66
C GLN A 235 19.29 -4.65 12.30
N HIS A 236 19.15 -4.74 13.62
CA HIS A 236 19.15 -6.02 14.31
C HIS A 236 18.01 -6.92 13.82
N ARG A 237 16.82 -6.34 13.59
CA ARG A 237 15.70 -7.07 13.01
C ARG A 237 16.02 -7.54 11.58
N ILE A 238 16.56 -6.67 10.73
CA ILE A 238 16.95 -7.01 9.36
C ILE A 238 17.95 -8.17 9.37
N ASN A 239 19.01 -8.06 10.17
CA ASN A 239 20.04 -9.11 10.29
C ASN A 239 19.45 -10.44 10.76
N TYR A 240 18.47 -10.41 11.67
CA TYR A 240 17.77 -11.61 12.10
C TYR A 240 16.90 -12.20 10.97
N GLU A 241 16.13 -11.36 10.27
CA GLU A 241 15.28 -11.78 9.16
C GLU A 241 16.12 -12.36 8.00
N GLU A 242 17.30 -11.80 7.72
CA GLU A 242 18.25 -12.29 6.71
C GLU A 242 18.93 -13.58 7.12
N SER A 243 19.46 -13.67 8.35
CA SER A 243 20.12 -14.88 8.83
C SER A 243 19.18 -16.08 8.95
N MET A 244 17.93 -15.84 9.36
CA MET A 244 16.90 -16.87 9.50
C MET A 244 15.99 -17.01 8.28
N MET A 245 16.15 -16.15 7.27
CA MET A 245 15.34 -16.11 6.04
C MET A 245 13.82 -16.08 6.29
N VAL A 246 13.38 -15.44 7.38
CA VAL A 246 11.97 -15.39 7.80
C VAL A 246 11.59 -13.98 8.22
N ARG A 247 10.49 -13.45 7.68
CA ARG A 247 9.95 -12.14 8.09
C ARG A 247 9.26 -12.19 9.45
N LEU A 248 9.61 -11.26 10.34
CA LEU A 248 8.93 -11.11 11.63
C LEU A 248 7.66 -10.28 11.46
N SER A 249 6.54 -10.72 12.04
CA SER A 249 5.30 -9.94 12.08
C SER A 249 5.31 -8.93 13.23
N VAL A 250 4.91 -7.68 12.97
CA VAL A 250 4.79 -6.64 14.01
C VAL A 250 3.39 -6.59 14.61
N SER A 251 3.32 -6.53 15.96
CA SER A 251 2.05 -6.34 16.65
C SER A 251 1.47 -4.94 16.42
N LYS A 252 0.13 -4.80 16.40
CA LYS A 252 -0.54 -3.50 16.33
C LYS A 252 -0.06 -2.53 17.43
N ARG A 253 0.19 -3.05 18.64
CA ARG A 253 0.69 -2.26 19.77
C ARG A 253 2.10 -1.73 19.53
N GLU A 254 2.96 -2.55 18.94
CA GLU A 254 4.35 -2.19 18.61
C GLU A 254 4.40 -1.18 17.47
N LYS A 255 3.60 -1.40 16.42
CA LYS A 255 3.42 -0.45 15.31
C LYS A 255 2.94 0.92 15.81
N GLY A 256 2.03 0.94 16.79
CA GLY A 256 1.57 2.18 17.43
C GLY A 256 2.65 2.87 18.26
N ARG A 257 3.51 2.12 18.96
CA ARG A 257 4.66 2.67 19.70
C ARG A 257 5.69 3.30 18.75
N ARG A 258 6.01 2.62 17.65
CA ARG A 258 6.94 3.12 16.62
C ARG A 258 6.45 4.43 16.03
N LYS A 259 5.19 4.50 15.61
CA LYS A 259 4.58 5.75 15.11
C LYS A 259 4.66 6.90 16.12
N ARG A 260 4.47 6.64 17.41
CA ARG A 260 4.61 7.68 18.46
C ARG A 260 6.06 8.12 18.64
N ALA A 261 7.00 7.18 18.56
CA ALA A 261 8.42 7.48 18.64
C ALA A 261 8.91 8.28 17.42
N ASP A 262 8.40 7.97 16.22
CA ASP A 262 8.66 8.75 15.01
C ASP A 262 8.17 10.20 15.17
N VAL A 263 6.93 10.40 15.67
CA VAL A 263 6.36 11.73 15.89
C VAL A 263 7.10 12.52 16.99
N MET A 264 7.55 11.86 18.07
CA MET A 264 8.28 12.50 19.16
C MET A 264 9.77 12.72 18.84
N SER A 265 10.27 12.18 17.73
CA SER A 265 11.66 12.37 17.27
C SER A 265 11.86 13.64 16.43
N SER A 266 10.83 14.48 16.30
CA SER A 266 10.88 15.72 15.53
C SER A 266 11.85 16.74 16.16
N GLN A 267 13.10 16.71 15.71
CA GLN A 267 14.15 17.75 15.63
C GLN A 267 14.54 18.56 16.89
N LEU A 268 13.69 18.71 17.90
CA LEU A 268 13.92 19.56 19.07
C LEU A 268 14.38 18.79 20.31
N HIS A 269 13.94 17.53 20.47
CA HIS A 269 14.37 16.69 21.59
C HIS A 269 15.85 16.30 21.49
N SER A 270 16.40 16.24 20.28
CA SER A 270 17.82 15.98 20.04
C SER A 270 18.73 17.11 20.47
N LEU A 271 18.29 18.34 20.21
CA LEU A 271 19.03 19.56 20.49
C LEU A 271 18.97 19.94 21.98
N THR A 272 17.96 19.43 22.70
CA THR A 272 17.72 19.76 24.12
C THR A 272 18.20 18.66 25.07
N HIS A 273 18.52 17.46 24.58
CA HIS A 273 18.97 16.35 25.43
C HIS A 273 20.51 16.25 25.48
N PHE A 274 21.11 17.02 26.38
CA PHE A 274 22.51 16.82 26.79
C PHE A 274 22.55 15.69 27.82
N SER A 275 22.91 14.48 27.40
CA SER A 275 23.07 13.37 28.35
C SER A 275 24.25 13.64 29.28
N ASP A 276 24.17 13.16 30.52
CA ASP A 276 25.25 13.32 31.50
C ASP A 276 26.58 12.70 31.01
N ILE A 277 27.63 13.54 30.91
CA ILE A 277 29.00 13.18 30.51
C ILE A 277 29.90 13.05 31.75
N SER A 278 29.37 13.26 32.97
CA SER A 278 30.15 13.25 34.23
C SER A 278 30.98 11.98 34.42
N ALA A 279 30.48 10.83 33.93
CA ALA A 279 31.20 9.56 33.94
C ALA A 279 32.52 9.54 33.14
N LEU A 280 32.72 10.49 32.23
CA LEU A 280 33.93 10.65 31.41
C LEU A 280 34.83 11.78 31.93
N THR A 281 34.26 12.84 32.50
CA THR A 281 35.01 14.01 33.01
C THR A 281 35.45 13.88 34.48
N GLY A 282 35.17 12.75 35.12
CA GLY A 282 35.55 12.48 36.51
C GLY A 282 34.62 13.12 37.56
N GLY A 283 33.51 13.71 37.13
CA GLY A 283 32.43 14.15 38.02
C GLY A 283 31.70 12.94 38.61
N ALA A 284 31.16 13.09 39.83
CA ALA A 284 30.26 12.09 40.37
C ALA A 284 29.09 11.91 39.39
N PRO A 285 28.81 10.69 38.90
CA PRO A 285 27.71 10.49 37.96
C PRO A 285 26.42 10.95 38.62
N HIS A 286 25.68 11.86 37.98
CA HIS A 286 24.35 12.18 38.45
C HIS A 286 23.51 10.94 38.20
N LEU A 287 23.27 10.17 39.26
CA LEU A 287 22.31 9.09 39.25
C LEU A 287 20.93 9.74 39.21
N ASP A 288 20.54 10.25 38.04
CA ASP A 288 19.13 10.46 37.76
C ASP A 288 18.47 9.09 37.92
N GLU A 289 17.79 8.95 39.05
CA GLU A 289 16.82 7.90 39.31
C GLU A 289 15.90 7.89 38.08
N ASP A 290 15.96 6.79 37.32
CA ASP A 290 15.19 6.63 36.09
C ASP A 290 13.78 7.22 36.29
N GLN A 291 13.47 8.33 35.60
CA GLN A 291 12.11 8.89 35.53
C GLN A 291 11.17 7.97 34.74
N ASN A 292 11.26 6.66 34.94
CA ASN A 292 10.14 5.78 34.75
C ASN A 292 9.25 5.95 35.98
N PRO A 293 8.05 6.57 35.88
CA PRO A 293 7.11 6.55 36.98
C PRO A 293 6.84 5.09 37.30
N ILE A 294 7.25 4.65 38.51
CA ILE A 294 6.91 3.35 39.06
C ILE A 294 5.40 3.22 38.92
N LYS A 295 4.95 2.39 37.97
CA LYS A 295 3.52 2.15 37.75
C LYS A 295 3.00 1.51 39.03
N LYS A 296 2.38 2.31 39.90
CA LYS A 296 1.67 1.84 41.08
C LYS A 296 0.73 0.74 40.60
N ARG A 297 0.99 -0.52 41.00
CA ARG A 297 0.13 -1.66 40.70
C ARG A 297 -1.28 -1.30 41.17
N LYS A 298 -2.25 -1.17 40.25
CA LYS A 298 -3.67 -1.03 40.61
C LYS A 298 -4.02 -2.21 41.51
N LYS A 299 -4.32 -1.96 42.79
CA LYS A 299 -4.89 -2.96 43.69
C LYS A 299 -6.23 -3.39 43.11
N ILE A 300 -6.33 -4.65 42.71
CA ILE A 300 -7.62 -5.27 42.34
C ILE A 300 -8.40 -5.42 43.65
N PRO A 301 -9.59 -4.83 43.81
CA PRO A 301 -10.39 -5.04 45.01
C PRO A 301 -10.86 -6.50 45.04
N LYS A 302 -10.55 -7.22 46.12
CA LYS A 302 -11.10 -8.56 46.37
C LYS A 302 -12.61 -8.44 46.50
N LYS A 303 -13.36 -9.02 45.54
CA LYS A 303 -14.81 -9.19 45.63
C LYS A 303 -15.12 -10.01 46.88
N GLY A 304 -15.73 -9.38 47.89
CA GLY A 304 -16.17 -10.07 49.11
C GLY A 304 -17.19 -11.15 48.78
N ARG A 305 -16.95 -12.39 49.23
CA ARG A 305 -17.95 -13.46 49.23
C ARG A 305 -19.07 -13.04 50.18
N LYS A 306 -20.28 -12.81 49.64
CA LYS A 306 -21.49 -12.72 50.47
C LYS A 306 -21.71 -14.08 51.14
N LYS A 307 -21.69 -14.12 52.47
CA LYS A 307 -22.21 -15.25 53.25
C LYS A 307 -23.71 -15.35 52.96
N LYS A 308 -24.18 -16.53 52.55
CA LYS A 308 -25.61 -16.89 52.59
C LYS A 308 -25.98 -17.06 54.08
N GLY A 309 -27.04 -16.38 54.50
CA GLY A 309 -27.65 -16.57 55.82
C GLY A 309 -28.29 -17.94 55.92
N GLN A 310 -28.30 -18.46 57.15
CA GLN A 310 -29.32 -19.41 57.61
C GLN A 310 -30.63 -18.68 57.82
#